data_AF-A0A452Z4C6-F1
#
_entry.id   AF-A0A452Z4C6-F1
#
_cell.length_a   1.000
_cell.length_b   1.000
_cell.length_c   1.000
_cell.angle_alpha   90.00
_cell.angle_beta   90.00
_cell.angle_gamma   90.00
#
_symmetry.space_group_name_H-M   'P 1'
#
loop_
_entity.id
_entity.type
_entity.pdbx_description
1 polymer ?
#
loop_
_entity_poly.entity_id
_entity_poly.type
_entity_poly.pdbx_seq_one_letter_code
_entity_poly.pdbx_strand_id
1 'polypeptide(L)'
;FSYGMMLFEIVSGRRNIEQGERRSVVSAAADAEEHPTTTFFPLLVARKLAEGDVMTLLDPELEGDANAEEMRRVCKVACWCIQRDVDTRPAMGEVVQVLEGLTDLEMPPVPQYLEVLIGRPVHGTAYHSDSAEQLEAPAGRPVHETVYHSTEQFFRS
;
A
#
# COMPACT_ATOMS: atom_id res chain seq x y z
N PHE A 1 2.74 -7.49 -2.53
CA PHE A 1 1.47 -7.00 -1.97
C PHE A 1 0.85 -7.99 -0.99
N SER A 2 0.21 -9.09 -1.44
CA SER A 2 -0.55 -9.98 -0.55
C SER A 2 0.29 -10.59 0.57
N TYR A 3 1.54 -10.96 0.28
CA TYR A 3 2.47 -11.43 1.31
C TYR A 3 2.72 -10.39 2.41
N GLY A 4 2.87 -9.10 2.07
CA GLY A 4 3.00 -8.03 3.05
C GLY A 4 1.76 -7.87 3.93
N MET A 5 0.56 -8.00 3.34
CA MET A 5 -0.68 -8.01 4.12
C MET A 5 -0.76 -9.21 5.06
N MET A 6 -0.36 -10.40 4.61
CA MET A 6 -0.27 -11.60 5.45
C MET A 6 0.71 -11.43 6.62
N LEU A 7 1.87 -10.83 6.38
CA LEU A 7 2.84 -10.54 7.44
C LEU A 7 2.24 -9.63 8.53
N PHE A 8 1.42 -8.65 8.15
CA PHE A 8 0.71 -7.83 9.12
C PHE A 8 -0.32 -8.62 9.93
N GLU A 9 -1.02 -9.58 9.33
CA GLU A 9 -1.92 -10.47 10.05
C GLU A 9 -1.17 -11.32 11.06
N ILE A 10 -0.02 -11.88 10.68
CA ILE A 10 0.85 -12.68 11.57
C ILE A 10 1.34 -11.83 12.74
N VAL A 11 1.85 -10.63 12.46
CA VAL A 11 2.37 -9.73 13.51
C VAL A 11 1.29 -9.37 14.52
N SER A 12 0.06 -9.12 14.06
CA SER A 12 -1.02 -8.63 14.93
C SER A 12 -1.92 -9.71 15.53
N GLY A 13 -1.87 -10.93 15.01
CA GLY A 13 -2.87 -11.97 15.29
C GLY A 13 -4.25 -11.68 14.69
N ARG A 14 -4.41 -10.62 13.89
CA ARG A 14 -5.71 -10.14 13.41
C ARG A 14 -5.86 -10.33 11.91
N ARG A 15 -6.99 -10.89 11.50
CA ARG A 15 -7.33 -11.02 10.07
C ARG A 15 -7.49 -9.65 9.42
N ASN A 16 -6.93 -9.52 8.23
CA ASN A 16 -7.16 -8.45 7.28
C ASN A 16 -8.49 -8.74 6.56
N ILE A 17 -9.61 -8.64 7.29
CA ILE A 17 -10.94 -8.64 6.66
C ILE A 17 -10.95 -7.44 5.73
N GLU A 18 -11.20 -7.69 4.43
CA GLU A 18 -11.38 -6.65 3.42
C GLU A 18 -12.14 -5.48 4.04
N GLN A 19 -11.60 -4.28 3.90
CA GLN A 19 -12.07 -3.02 4.53
C GLN A 19 -13.50 -2.61 4.11
N GLY A 20 -14.36 -3.54 3.70
CA GLY A 20 -15.78 -3.33 3.51
C GLY A 20 -16.54 -3.15 4.82
N GLU A 21 -16.29 -3.95 5.87
CA GLU A 21 -17.33 -4.06 6.92
C GLU A 21 -16.90 -4.17 8.40
N ARG A 22 -15.62 -4.36 8.76
CA ARG A 22 -15.24 -4.41 10.19
C ARG A 22 -14.07 -3.48 10.52
N ARG A 23 -14.46 -2.28 10.93
CA ARG A 23 -13.66 -1.27 11.64
C ARG A 23 -12.90 -1.93 12.80
N SER A 24 -11.58 -2.11 12.66
CA SER A 24 -10.72 -2.38 13.81
C SER A 24 -10.54 -1.06 14.57
N VAL A 25 -11.38 -0.86 15.59
CA VAL A 25 -11.19 0.17 16.60
C VAL A 25 -9.96 -0.22 17.43
N VAL A 26 -8.80 0.31 17.07
CA VAL A 26 -7.73 0.51 18.04
C VAL A 26 -8.02 1.85 18.70
N SER A 27 -8.64 1.81 19.88
CA SER A 27 -8.71 2.98 20.75
C SER A 27 -7.29 3.30 21.20
N ALA A 28 -6.69 4.33 20.61
CA ALA A 28 -5.63 5.05 21.31
C ALA A 28 -6.20 5.52 22.65
N ALA A 29 -5.37 5.47 23.69
CA ALA A 29 -5.73 5.60 25.09
C ALA A 29 -6.72 6.74 25.41
N ALA A 30 -7.51 6.49 26.46
CA ALA A 30 -8.44 7.41 27.08
C ALA A 30 -7.83 8.80 27.30
N ASP A 31 -8.71 9.82 27.28
CA ASP A 31 -8.48 11.23 27.60
C ASP A 31 -8.29 12.17 26.39
N ALA A 32 -9.17 12.07 25.40
CA ALA A 32 -9.69 13.24 24.68
C ALA A 32 -10.94 12.85 23.88
N GLU A 33 -11.95 13.72 23.91
CA GLU A 33 -13.12 13.74 23.03
C GLU A 33 -12.68 13.83 21.56
N GLU A 34 -12.28 12.72 20.93
CA GLU A 34 -11.98 12.70 19.50
C GLU A 34 -12.50 11.42 18.86
N HIS A 35 -13.18 11.60 17.72
CA HIS A 35 -13.80 10.58 16.90
C HIS A 35 -12.93 9.30 16.80
N PRO A 36 -13.51 8.09 16.93
CA PRO A 36 -12.75 6.84 16.86
C PRO A 36 -12.07 6.73 15.49
N THR A 37 -10.80 7.12 15.41
CA THR A 37 -9.98 6.99 14.22
C THR A 37 -9.65 5.51 14.09
N THR A 38 -10.41 4.83 13.24
CA THR A 38 -10.14 3.44 12.86
C THR A 38 -8.79 3.43 12.14
N THR A 39 -7.71 3.19 12.89
CA THR A 39 -6.37 3.23 12.33
C THR A 39 -6.14 1.93 11.57
N PHE A 40 -5.99 2.01 10.26
CA PHE A 40 -5.60 0.87 9.44
C PHE A 40 -4.27 0.31 9.94
N PHE A 41 -4.23 -1.00 10.23
CA PHE A 41 -3.11 -1.59 10.94
C PHE A 41 -1.74 -1.37 10.26
N PRO A 42 -1.60 -1.49 8.92
CA PRO A 42 -0.35 -1.14 8.23
C PRO A 42 0.17 0.29 8.49
N LEU A 43 -0.70 1.27 8.75
CA LEU A 43 -0.28 2.61 9.13
C LEU A 43 0.30 2.62 10.55
N LEU A 44 -0.39 1.95 11.47
CA LEU A 44 0.08 1.81 12.85
C LEU A 44 1.47 1.17 12.87
N VAL A 45 1.68 0.13 12.05
CA VAL A 45 2.98 -0.53 11.89
C VAL A 45 4.03 0.45 11.35
N ALA A 46 3.73 1.18 10.28
CA ALA A 46 4.68 2.15 9.71
C ALA A 46 5.10 3.22 10.74
N ARG A 47 4.15 3.73 11.54
CA ARG A 47 4.42 4.68 12.62
C ARG A 47 5.30 4.06 13.71
N LYS A 48 4.90 2.90 14.23
CA LYS A 48 5.62 2.21 15.31
C LYS A 48 7.01 1.76 14.89
N LEU A 49 7.17 1.37 13.63
CA LEU A 49 8.47 1.08 13.02
C LEU A 49 9.38 2.31 13.00
N ALA A 50 8.86 3.49 12.63
CA ALA A 50 9.60 4.74 12.66
C ALA A 50 9.95 5.20 14.09
N GLU A 51 9.06 4.97 15.06
CA GLU A 51 9.28 5.22 16.50
C GLU A 51 10.29 4.23 17.13
N GLY A 52 10.58 3.10 16.45
CA GLY A 52 11.39 2.01 17.00
C GLY A 52 10.65 1.15 18.02
N ASP A 53 9.34 1.29 18.14
CA ASP A 53 8.47 0.68 19.14
C ASP A 53 7.64 -0.48 18.55
N VAL A 54 8.30 -1.35 17.78
CA VAL A 54 7.64 -2.42 17.00
C VAL A 54 7.06 -3.54 17.88
N MET A 55 7.57 -3.72 19.09
CA MET A 55 7.08 -4.78 19.99
C MET A 55 5.64 -4.54 20.46
N THR A 56 5.17 -3.29 20.46
CA THR A 56 3.77 -2.97 20.79
C THR A 56 2.76 -3.44 19.73
N LEU A 57 3.25 -3.87 18.56
CA LEU A 57 2.42 -4.39 17.47
C LEU A 57 2.15 -5.89 17.60
N LEU A 58 2.91 -6.58 18.44
CA LEU A 58 2.89 -8.03 18.56
C LEU A 58 1.51 -8.53 19.01
N ASP A 59 1.10 -9.66 18.46
CA ASP A 59 -0.06 -10.41 18.89
C ASP A 59 -0.02 -10.61 20.42
N PRO A 60 -1.05 -10.14 21.15
CA PRO A 60 -1.14 -10.33 22.60
C PRO A 60 -1.06 -11.81 23.03
N GLU A 61 -1.48 -12.75 22.20
CA GLU A 61 -1.41 -14.19 22.49
C GLU A 61 0.02 -14.72 22.53
N LEU A 62 1.00 -13.99 21.97
CA LEU A 62 2.41 -14.34 22.04
C LEU A 62 3.09 -13.85 23.32
N GLU A 63 2.41 -13.10 24.19
CA GLU A 63 2.90 -12.66 25.51
C GLU A 63 4.29 -11.99 25.50
N GLY A 64 4.68 -11.37 24.38
CA GLY A 64 5.99 -10.72 24.23
C GLY A 64 7.13 -11.67 23.82
N ASP A 65 6.84 -12.94 23.50
CA ASP A 65 7.80 -13.94 23.04
C ASP A 65 8.16 -13.73 21.56
N ALA A 66 8.87 -12.63 21.28
CA ALA A 66 9.43 -12.34 19.97
C ALA A 66 10.74 -11.56 20.09
N ASN A 67 11.64 -11.77 19.12
CA ASN A 67 12.86 -11.00 19.03
C ASN A 67 12.57 -9.62 18.39
N ALA A 68 13.01 -8.54 19.03
CA ALA A 68 12.78 -7.18 18.55
C ALA A 68 13.39 -6.89 17.16
N GLU A 69 14.53 -7.52 16.84
CA GLU A 69 15.17 -7.37 15.54
C GLU A 69 14.44 -8.15 14.45
N GLU A 70 13.93 -9.35 14.76
CA GLU A 70 13.04 -10.08 13.85
C GLU A 70 11.76 -9.30 13.58
N MET A 71 11.16 -8.72 14.63
CA MET A 71 9.99 -7.86 14.49
C MET A 71 10.27 -6.64 13.62
N ARG A 72 11.41 -5.98 13.81
CA ARG A 72 11.83 -4.85 12.96
C ARG A 72 11.94 -5.28 11.49
N ARG A 73 12.59 -6.41 11.20
CA ARG A 73 12.75 -6.93 9.83
C ARG A 73 11.41 -7.31 9.20
N VAL A 74 10.55 -8.02 9.91
CA VAL A 74 9.19 -8.37 9.44
C VAL A 74 8.38 -7.10 9.13
N CYS A 75 8.40 -6.10 10.00
CA CYS A 75 7.69 -4.84 9.77
C CYS A 75 8.23 -4.09 8.55
N LYS A 76 9.56 -4.00 8.36
CA LYS A 76 10.16 -3.39 7.16
C LYS A 76 9.71 -4.11 5.89
N VAL A 77 9.85 -5.43 5.86
CA VAL A 77 9.46 -6.28 4.71
C VAL A 77 7.98 -6.08 4.38
N ALA A 78 7.11 -6.13 5.40
CA ALA A 78 5.68 -5.96 5.21
C ALA A 78 5.34 -4.59 4.61
N CYS A 79 5.92 -3.51 5.15
CA CYS A 79 5.75 -2.14 4.65
C CYS A 79 6.29 -1.94 3.22
N TRP A 80 7.44 -2.53 2.86
CA TRP A 80 7.94 -2.52 1.49
C TRP A 80 7.05 -3.32 0.52
N CYS A 81 6.55 -4.48 0.95
CA CYS A 81 5.71 -5.36 0.13
C CYS A 81 4.37 -4.74 -0.28
N ILE A 82 3.86 -3.76 0.48
CA ILE A 82 2.57 -3.09 0.20
C ILE A 82 2.72 -1.73 -0.50
N GLN A 83 3.93 -1.31 -0.86
CA GLN A 83 4.14 -0.06 -1.57
C GLN A 83 3.32 0.00 -2.87
N ARG A 84 2.83 1.19 -3.22
CA ARG A 84 1.98 1.36 -4.41
C ARG A 84 2.74 1.00 -5.69
N ASP A 85 3.95 1.54 -5.80
CA ASP A 85 4.85 1.25 -6.91
C ASP A 85 5.37 -0.19 -6.81
N VAL A 86 5.13 -0.99 -7.85
CA VAL A 86 5.50 -2.40 -7.89
C VAL A 86 7.01 -2.56 -8.00
N ASP A 87 7.70 -1.64 -8.67
CA ASP A 87 9.13 -1.72 -8.94
C ASP A 87 9.97 -1.46 -7.69
N THR A 88 9.38 -0.81 -6.69
CA THR A 88 10.00 -0.58 -5.37
C THR A 88 9.84 -1.77 -4.41
N ARG A 89 9.03 -2.78 -4.77
CA ARG A 89 8.77 -3.92 -3.90
C ARG A 89 9.92 -4.93 -4.01
N PRO A 90 10.41 -5.47 -2.89
CA PRO A 90 11.45 -6.49 -2.92
C PRO A 90 10.94 -7.78 -3.60
N ALA A 91 11.83 -8.44 -4.33
CA ALA A 91 11.54 -9.76 -4.88
C ALA A 91 11.42 -10.80 -3.76
N MET A 92 10.66 -11.88 -3.97
CA MET A 92 10.48 -12.89 -2.91
C MET A 92 11.79 -13.52 -2.41
N GLY A 93 12.80 -13.65 -3.27
CA GLY A 93 14.13 -14.12 -2.84
C GLY A 93 14.82 -13.15 -1.87
N GLU A 94 14.71 -11.85 -2.11
CA GLU A 94 15.23 -10.81 -1.21
C GLU A 94 14.43 -10.76 0.09
N VAL A 95 13.11 -10.86 0.01
CA VAL A 95 12.23 -10.96 1.19
C VAL A 95 12.70 -12.08 2.13
N VAL A 96 12.98 -13.27 1.60
CA VAL A 96 13.46 -14.40 2.40
C VAL A 96 14.82 -14.10 3.03
N GLN A 97 15.77 -13.56 2.26
CA GLN A 97 17.10 -13.20 2.79
C GLN A 97 17.01 -12.20 3.96
N VAL A 98 16.12 -11.21 3.85
CA VAL A 98 15.90 -10.22 4.92
C VAL A 98 15.26 -10.89 6.14
N LEU A 99 14.28 -11.77 5.94
CA LEU A 99 13.64 -12.49 7.05
C LEU A 99 14.55 -13.52 7.72
N GLU A 100 15.51 -14.10 7.00
CA GLU A 100 16.57 -14.96 7.55
C GLU A 100 17.70 -14.17 8.23
N GLY A 101 17.75 -12.85 8.01
CA GLY A 101 18.74 -11.96 8.63
C GLY A 101 20.07 -11.93 7.87
N LEU A 102 20.05 -12.36 6.61
CA LEU A 102 21.21 -12.35 5.72
C LEU A 102 21.46 -10.96 5.13
N THR A 103 20.40 -10.18 4.95
CA THR A 103 20.41 -8.81 4.44
C THR A 103 19.45 -7.93 5.25
N ASP A 104 19.54 -6.61 5.08
CA ASP A 104 18.60 -5.65 5.69
C ASP A 104 18.06 -4.70 4.62
N LEU A 105 16.86 -4.17 4.87
CA LEU A 105 16.23 -3.15 4.04
C LEU A 105 16.39 -1.77 4.68
N GLU A 106 16.45 -0.74 3.85
CA GLU A 106 16.28 0.62 4.32
C GLU A 106 14.87 0.82 4.90
N MET A 107 14.70 1.92 5.66
CA MET A 107 13.40 2.26 6.21
C MET A 107 12.39 2.54 5.08
N PRO A 108 11.26 1.81 5.03
CA PRO A 108 10.27 2.01 3.98
C PRO A 108 9.60 3.38 4.12
N PRO A 109 9.25 4.04 3.00
CA PRO A 109 8.40 5.22 3.05
C PRO A 109 7.03 4.85 3.63
N VAL A 110 6.39 5.80 4.32
CA VAL A 110 5.01 5.63 4.77
C VAL A 110 4.14 5.37 3.53
N PRO A 111 3.37 4.27 3.47
CA PRO A 111 2.61 3.95 2.27
C PRO A 111 1.58 5.04 1.98
N GLN A 112 1.77 5.79 0.89
CA GLN A 112 0.98 7.00 0.56
C GLN A 112 -0.53 6.76 0.44
N TYR A 113 -0.95 5.54 0.07
CA TYR A 113 -2.38 5.21 -0.01
C TYR A 113 -3.06 5.19 1.36
N LEU A 114 -2.28 5.13 2.45
CA LEU A 114 -2.78 5.25 3.82
C LEU A 114 -3.05 6.69 4.19
N GLU A 115 -2.28 7.65 3.67
CA GLU A 115 -2.52 9.08 3.89
C GLU A 115 -3.87 9.53 3.32
N VAL A 116 -4.28 8.95 2.18
CA VAL A 116 -5.59 9.20 1.56
C VAL A 116 -6.73 8.64 2.43
N LEU A 117 -6.53 7.48 3.07
CA LEU A 117 -7.53 6.86 3.95
C LEU A 117 -7.72 7.63 5.29
N ILE A 118 -6.70 8.39 5.70
CA ILE A 118 -6.67 9.21 6.92
C ILE A 118 -7.20 10.64 6.66
N GLY A 119 -7.55 10.98 5.40
CA GLY A 119 -8.09 12.28 5.05
C GLY A 119 -7.07 13.43 5.11
N ARG A 120 -5.76 13.14 5.02
CA ARG A 120 -4.75 14.21 4.89
C ARG A 120 -4.68 14.64 3.41
N PRO A 121 -4.82 15.95 3.10
CA PRO A 121 -4.73 16.40 1.72
C PRO A 121 -3.29 16.22 1.23
N VAL A 122 -3.11 15.32 0.27
CA VAL A 122 -1.88 15.22 -0.53
C VAL A 122 -1.72 16.57 -1.22
N HIS A 123 -0.63 17.30 -0.92
CA HIS A 123 -0.35 18.57 -1.58
C HIS A 123 -0.19 18.28 -3.07
N GLY A 124 -1.16 18.79 -3.84
CA GLY A 124 -1.30 18.51 -5.26
C GLY A 124 -0.05 18.88 -6.04
N THR A 125 0.46 17.95 -6.83
CA THR A 125 1.26 18.29 -7.99
C THR A 125 0.36 19.13 -8.90
N ALA A 126 0.64 20.43 -8.96
CA ALA A 126 0.00 21.34 -9.87
C ALA A 126 0.28 20.87 -11.30
N TYR A 127 -0.73 20.27 -11.93
CA TYR A 127 -0.80 20.17 -13.38
C TYR A 127 -0.99 21.60 -13.90
N HIS A 128 0.08 22.23 -14.35
CA HIS A 128 0.02 23.51 -15.02
C HIS A 128 -0.56 23.26 -16.43
N SER A 129 -1.88 23.37 -16.58
CA SER A 129 -2.52 23.51 -17.89
C SER A 129 -2.17 24.90 -18.42
N ASP A 130 -1.41 24.96 -19.51
CA ASP A 130 -1.28 26.19 -20.28
C ASP A 130 -2.14 26.10 -21.55
N SER A 131 -3.20 26.89 -21.51
CA SER A 131 -3.85 27.67 -22.57
C SER A 131 -4.17 27.02 -23.93
N ALA A 132 -5.47 27.02 -24.23
CA ALA A 132 -6.08 26.79 -25.53
C ALA A 132 -5.74 27.92 -26.52
N GLU A 133 -5.42 27.55 -27.76
CA GLU A 133 -5.61 28.44 -28.92
C GLU A 133 -6.62 27.82 -29.90
N GLN A 134 -7.57 28.68 -30.30
CA GLN A 134 -8.73 28.43 -31.16
C GLN A 134 -8.40 27.87 -32.55
N LEU A 135 -9.25 26.97 -33.05
CA LEU A 135 -9.45 26.85 -34.50
C LEU A 135 -10.90 26.41 -34.85
N GLU A 136 -11.60 27.28 -35.58
CA GLU A 136 -12.91 27.02 -36.19
C GLU A 136 -12.83 25.96 -37.31
N ALA A 137 -13.92 25.20 -37.50
CA ALA A 137 -14.14 24.29 -38.64
C ALA A 137 -14.93 25.02 -39.76
N PRO A 138 -15.26 24.43 -40.95
CA PRO A 138 -14.90 23.14 -41.56
C PRO A 138 -14.54 23.24 -43.08
N ALA A 139 -14.14 22.12 -43.71
CA ALA A 139 -14.59 21.62 -45.04
C ALA A 139 -13.52 20.81 -45.80
N GLY A 140 -13.94 19.66 -46.36
CA GLY A 140 -13.23 18.98 -47.46
C GLY A 140 -12.83 17.53 -47.22
N ARG A 141 -13.63 16.58 -47.74
CA ARG A 141 -13.15 15.22 -48.08
C ARG A 141 -12.37 15.31 -49.42
N PRO A 142 -11.42 14.41 -49.72
CA PRO A 142 -11.81 13.10 -50.26
C PRO A 142 -11.10 11.90 -49.61
N VAL A 143 -11.76 10.77 -49.81
CA VAL A 143 -11.46 9.41 -49.38
C VAL A 143 -10.36 8.80 -50.25
N HIS A 144 -9.42 8.07 -49.66
CA HIS A 144 -8.86 6.90 -50.32
C HIS A 144 -8.65 5.76 -49.32
N GLU A 145 -9.29 4.63 -49.65
CA GLU A 145 -9.14 3.31 -49.04
C GLU A 145 -7.68 2.89 -48.87
N THR A 146 -7.37 2.25 -47.74
CA THR A 146 -6.74 0.92 -47.80
C THR A 146 -7.29 0.05 -46.67
N VAL A 147 -7.96 -1.01 -47.10
CA VAL A 147 -8.46 -2.13 -46.33
C VAL A 147 -7.30 -2.89 -45.67
N TYR A 148 -7.37 -3.13 -44.36
CA TYR A 148 -6.89 -4.40 -43.78
C TYR A 148 -7.98 -4.98 -42.90
N HIS A 149 -8.72 -5.88 -43.54
CA HIS A 149 -9.67 -6.80 -42.94
C HIS A 149 -8.92 -7.91 -42.19
N SER A 150 -9.66 -8.51 -41.25
CA SER A 150 -9.59 -9.90 -40.79
C SER A 150 -8.82 -10.16 -39.49
N THR A 151 -9.39 -10.82 -38.48
CA THR A 151 -10.79 -11.09 -38.08
C THR A 151 -10.68 -11.83 -36.75
N GLU A 152 -11.59 -11.51 -35.84
CA GLU A 152 -11.94 -12.36 -34.72
C GLU A 152 -12.23 -13.80 -35.18
N GLN A 153 -11.58 -14.77 -34.54
CA GLN A 153 -11.95 -16.18 -34.67
C GLN A 153 -11.52 -17.04 -33.47
N PHE A 154 -11.47 -16.48 -32.26
CA PHE A 154 -10.99 -17.21 -31.08
C PHE A 154 -11.95 -17.25 -29.89
N PHE A 155 -13.26 -17.13 -30.12
CA PHE A 155 -14.26 -17.31 -29.06
C PHE A 155 -15.37 -18.28 -29.47
N ARG A 156 -15.00 -19.52 -29.82
CA ARG A 156 -15.82 -20.72 -29.61
C ARG A 156 -14.91 -21.94 -29.48
N SER A 157 -14.77 -22.45 -28.25
CA SER A 157 -14.66 -23.88 -27.97
C SER A 157 -15.30 -24.18 -26.62
#